data_AF-A0A1W6BYP3-F1
#
_entry.id   AF-A0A1W6BYP3-F1
#
_cell.length_a   1.000
_cell.length_b   1.000
_cell.length_c   1.000
_cell.angle_alpha   90.00
_cell.angle_beta   90.00
_cell.angle_gamma   90.00
#
_symmetry.space_group_name_H-M   'P 1'
#
loop_
_entity.id
_entity.type
_entity.pdbx_description
1 polymer ?
#
loop_
_entity_poly.entity_id
_entity_poly.type
_entity_poly.pdbx_seq_one_letter_code
_entity_poly.pdbx_strand_id
1 'polypeptide(L)'
;MQSYIKIKFKLKCIIGILDFERKKKQKIIIKIKAKSDEFLDYVQVLKFVKANYKEQKFYTLEQSLEFISLKLKENFSSLNFIKISVFKPKIIKKARVGASLKKNFKT
;
A
#
# COMPACT_ATOMS: atom_id res chain seq x y z
N MET A 1 20.55 15.98 -4.54
CA MET A 1 20.16 14.58 -4.81
C MET A 1 18.81 14.31 -4.17
N GLN A 2 17.73 14.12 -4.94
CA GLN A 2 16.41 13.87 -4.35
C GLN A 2 16.24 12.39 -4.00
N SER A 3 16.37 12.07 -2.71
CA SER A 3 16.25 10.71 -2.18
C SER A 3 14.79 10.28 -2.10
N TYR A 4 14.53 9.01 -2.44
CA TYR A 4 13.22 8.37 -2.22
C TYR A 4 13.29 7.54 -0.93
N ILE A 5 12.25 7.60 -0.11
CA ILE A 5 12.07 6.58 0.92
C ILE A 5 11.57 5.28 0.27
N LYS A 6 12.04 4.14 0.77
CA LYS A 6 11.63 2.81 0.32
C LYS A 6 11.22 1.98 1.52
N ILE A 7 9.95 1.57 1.56
CA ILE A 7 9.40 0.74 2.63
C ILE A 7 8.95 -0.59 2.03
N LYS A 8 9.33 -1.70 2.64
CA LYS A 8 8.85 -3.03 2.28
C LYS A 8 8.49 -3.80 3.54
N PHE A 9 7.25 -4.24 3.65
CA PHE A 9 6.77 -4.95 4.83
C PHE A 9 5.70 -5.99 4.49
N LYS A 10 5.38 -6.81 5.48
CA LYS A 10 4.39 -7.89 5.39
C LYS A 10 3.35 -7.67 6.48
N LEU A 11 2.09 -7.94 6.19
CA LEU A 11 1.02 -7.95 7.19
C LEU A 11 -0.04 -9.00 6.83
N LYS A 12 -0.95 -9.28 7.77
CA LYS A 12 -2.12 -10.12 7.53
C LYS A 12 -3.39 -9.26 7.56
N CYS A 13 -4.20 -9.32 6.51
CA CYS A 13 -5.48 -8.62 6.40
C CYS A 13 -6.49 -9.42 5.57
N ILE A 14 -7.74 -9.00 5.58
CA ILE A 14 -8.76 -9.47 4.63
C ILE A 14 -8.67 -8.56 3.40
N ILE A 15 -8.53 -9.12 2.21
CA ILE A 15 -8.51 -8.36 0.96
C ILE A 15 -8.83 -9.27 -0.22
N GLY A 16 -9.78 -8.90 -1.07
CA GLY A 16 -10.23 -9.76 -2.17
C GLY A 16 -11.75 -9.82 -2.28
N ILE A 17 -12.21 -10.24 -3.45
CA ILE A 17 -13.63 -10.41 -3.79
C ILE A 17 -14.13 -11.83 -3.51
N LEU A 18 -13.24 -12.82 -3.46
CA LEU A 18 -13.63 -14.23 -3.32
C LEU A 18 -14.03 -14.53 -1.87
N ASP A 19 -15.11 -15.29 -1.67
CA ASP A 19 -15.69 -15.54 -0.34
C ASP A 19 -14.70 -16.13 0.66
N PHE A 20 -13.82 -17.03 0.22
CA PHE A 20 -12.80 -17.61 1.09
C PHE A 20 -11.76 -16.58 1.56
N GLU A 21 -11.48 -15.55 0.75
CA GLU A 21 -10.61 -14.43 1.12
C GLU A 21 -11.27 -13.53 2.17
N ARG A 22 -12.61 -13.46 2.20
CA ARG A 22 -13.38 -12.68 3.18
C ARG A 22 -13.44 -13.34 4.55
N LYS A 23 -13.28 -14.66 4.64
CA LYS A 23 -13.38 -15.43 5.90
C LYS A 23 -12.08 -15.45 6.71
N LYS A 24 -10.91 -15.38 6.06
CA LYS A 24 -9.59 -15.53 6.74
C LYS A 24 -8.61 -14.43 6.33
N LYS A 25 -7.89 -13.89 7.31
CA LYS A 25 -6.79 -12.95 7.05
C LYS A 25 -5.70 -13.64 6.24
N GLN A 26 -5.34 -13.06 5.11
CA GLN A 26 -4.26 -13.52 4.24
C GLN A 26 -3.02 -12.63 4.39
N LYS A 27 -1.85 -13.22 4.13
CA LYS A 27 -0.58 -12.49 4.18
C LYS A 27 -0.39 -11.72 2.88
N ILE A 28 -0.18 -10.42 2.98
CA ILE A 28 0.19 -9.55 1.85
C ILE A 28 1.60 -8.98 2.03
N ILE A 29 2.21 -8.58 0.92
CA ILE A 29 3.48 -7.84 0.89
C ILE A 29 3.19 -6.48 0.29
N ILE A 30 3.56 -5.42 1.00
CA ILE A 30 3.42 -4.04 0.52
C ILE A 30 4.81 -3.47 0.28
N LYS A 31 4.99 -2.79 -0.85
CA LYS A 31 6.16 -1.98 -1.17
C LYS A 31 5.71 -0.56 -1.43
N ILE A 32 6.40 0.41 -0.84
CA ILE A 32 6.16 1.84 -1.03
C ILE A 32 7.48 2.47 -1.43
N LYS A 33 7.46 3.27 -2.50
CA LYS A 33 8.51 4.22 -2.85
C LYS A 33 7.88 5.60 -2.89
N ALA A 34 8.31 6.49 -2.02
CA ALA A 34 7.71 7.82 -1.89
C ALA A 34 8.78 8.91 -1.90
N LYS A 35 8.39 10.10 -2.33
CA LYS A 35 9.22 11.31 -2.30
C LYS A 35 8.35 12.49 -1.92
N SER A 36 8.88 13.29 -1.01
CA SER A 36 8.27 14.51 -0.46
C SER A 36 9.30 15.64 -0.58
N ASP A 37 8.85 16.89 -0.61
CA ASP A 37 9.76 18.05 -0.48
C ASP A 37 10.23 18.25 0.96
N GLU A 38 9.45 17.80 1.94
CA GLU A 38 9.80 17.83 3.36
C GLU A 38 10.18 16.44 3.89
N PHE A 39 10.65 16.40 5.13
CA PHE A 39 10.92 15.15 5.82
C PHE A 39 9.66 14.29 5.89
N LEU A 40 9.72 13.07 5.33
CA LEU A 40 8.63 12.11 5.36
C LEU A 40 8.93 11.04 6.41
N ASP A 41 8.25 11.14 7.57
CA ASP A 41 8.36 10.17 8.66
C ASP A 41 7.83 8.80 8.21
N TYR A 42 8.77 7.90 7.89
CA TYR A 42 8.46 6.56 7.42
C TYR A 42 7.82 5.67 8.50
N VAL A 43 7.98 5.99 9.79
CA VAL A 43 7.31 5.28 10.90
C VAL A 43 5.83 5.61 10.87
N GLN A 44 5.47 6.89 10.68
CA GLN A 44 4.08 7.32 10.55
C GLN A 44 3.43 6.75 9.29
N VAL A 45 4.11 6.81 8.14
CA VAL A 45 3.64 6.17 6.89
C VAL A 45 3.37 4.68 7.11
N LEU A 46 4.29 3.96 7.76
CA LEU A 46 4.12 2.53 8.00
C LEU A 46 2.94 2.23 8.94
N LYS A 47 2.80 2.99 10.03
CA LYS A 47 1.69 2.85 10.98
C LYS A 47 0.35 3.10 10.28
N PHE A 48 0.26 4.19 9.52
CA PHE A 48 -0.93 4.57 8.76
C PHE A 48 -1.37 3.46 7.79
N VAL A 49 -0.46 2.98 6.94
CA VAL A 49 -0.79 1.95 5.96
C VAL A 49 -1.18 0.63 6.64
N LYS A 50 -0.48 0.22 7.70
CA LYS A 50 -0.83 -0.99 8.47
C LYS A 50 -2.23 -0.91 9.08
N ALA A 51 -2.63 0.24 9.62
CA ALA A 51 -3.94 0.43 10.23
C ALA A 51 -5.05 0.28 9.18
N ASN A 52 -4.95 1.03 8.08
CA ASN A 52 -5.97 1.03 7.02
C ASN A 52 -6.16 -0.35 6.37
N TYR A 53 -5.08 -1.09 6.08
CA TYR A 53 -5.24 -2.45 5.55
C TYR A 53 -5.89 -3.43 6.54
N LYS A 54 -5.73 -3.22 7.86
CA LYS A 54 -6.38 -4.08 8.87
C LYS A 54 -7.86 -3.77 9.02
N GLU A 55 -8.24 -2.50 8.87
CA GLU A 55 -9.59 -2.00 9.11
C GLU A 55 -10.50 -2.11 7.87
N GLN A 56 -10.04 -1.62 6.72
CA GLN A 56 -10.89 -1.38 5.54
C GLN A 56 -11.34 -2.64 4.79
N LYS A 57 -10.63 -3.76 4.95
CA LYS A 57 -10.93 -5.05 4.29
C LYS A 57 -11.28 -4.92 2.79
N PHE A 58 -10.41 -4.27 2.02
CA PHE A 58 -10.65 -3.92 0.60
C PHE A 58 -11.12 -5.09 -0.28
N TYR A 59 -11.95 -4.82 -1.28
CA TYR A 59 -12.40 -5.84 -2.22
C TYR A 59 -11.36 -6.12 -3.30
N THR A 60 -10.72 -5.09 -3.85
CA THR A 60 -9.69 -5.25 -4.90
C THR A 60 -8.34 -4.66 -4.48
N LEU A 61 -7.26 -5.09 -5.15
CA LEU A 61 -5.93 -4.53 -4.89
C LEU A 61 -5.87 -3.08 -5.38
N GLU A 62 -6.47 -2.80 -6.53
CA GLU A 62 -6.57 -1.51 -7.18
C GLU A 62 -7.26 -0.49 -6.28
N GLN A 63 -8.42 -0.85 -5.71
CA GLN A 63 -9.13 -0.01 -4.74
C GLN A 63 -8.25 0.29 -3.52
N SER A 64 -7.56 -0.72 -3.00
CA SER A 64 -6.66 -0.52 -1.85
C SER A 64 -5.51 0.43 -2.16
N LEU A 65 -4.94 0.34 -3.37
CA LEU A 65 -3.83 1.18 -3.80
C LEU A 65 -4.28 2.63 -3.99
N GLU A 66 -5.44 2.83 -4.62
CA GLU A 66 -6.03 4.13 -4.86
C GLU A 66 -6.35 4.84 -3.53
N PHE A 67 -7.08 4.15 -2.64
CA PHE A 67 -7.43 4.67 -1.33
C PHE A 67 -6.19 5.07 -0.51
N ILE A 68 -5.19 4.18 -0.40
CA ILE A 68 -3.99 4.46 0.38
C ILE A 68 -3.18 5.59 -0.23
N SER A 69 -3.09 5.65 -1.56
CA SER A 69 -2.37 6.72 -2.25
C SER A 69 -3.00 8.09 -2.01
N LEU A 70 -4.33 8.18 -2.05
CA LEU A 70 -5.05 9.43 -1.78
C LEU A 70 -4.89 9.84 -0.32
N LYS A 71 -5.15 8.93 0.63
CA LYS A 71 -5.02 9.25 2.05
C LYS A 71 -3.60 9.59 2.49
N LEU A 72 -2.58 8.99 1.87
CA LEU A 72 -1.19 9.39 2.12
C LEU A 72 -0.91 10.80 1.58
N LYS A 73 -1.47 11.20 0.44
CA LYS A 73 -1.33 12.58 -0.04
C LYS A 73 -2.07 13.58 0.86
N GLU A 74 -3.25 13.22 1.36
CA GLU A 74 -4.00 14.05 2.32
C GLU A 74 -3.24 14.24 3.64
N ASN A 75 -2.67 13.16 4.20
CA ASN A 75 -1.95 13.22 5.48
C ASN A 75 -0.54 13.79 5.37
N PHE A 76 0.07 13.74 4.18
CA PHE A 76 1.41 14.25 3.91
C PHE A 76 1.33 15.18 2.69
N SER A 77 0.91 16.43 2.93
CA SER A 77 0.66 17.42 1.88
C SER A 77 1.87 17.69 0.99
N SER A 78 3.09 17.62 1.53
CA SER A 78 4.36 17.76 0.80
C SER A 78 4.74 16.52 -0.05
N LEU A 79 3.94 15.45 -0.01
CA LEU A 79 4.14 14.25 -0.83
C LEU A 79 3.97 14.57 -2.32
N ASN A 80 5.04 14.37 -3.08
CA ASN A 80 5.11 14.71 -4.51
C ASN A 80 5.01 13.51 -5.42
N PHE A 81 5.37 12.36 -4.90
CA PHE A 81 5.42 11.14 -5.66
C PHE A 81 5.18 9.94 -4.77
N ILE A 82 4.39 9.01 -5.27
CA ILE A 82 4.24 7.71 -4.63
C ILE A 82 4.13 6.58 -5.66
N LYS A 83 4.80 5.49 -5.38
CA LYS A 83 4.60 4.19 -6.03
C LYS A 83 4.32 3.16 -4.94
N ILE A 84 3.13 2.58 -4.97
CA ILE A 84 2.71 1.53 -4.04
C ILE A 84 2.48 0.24 -4.83
N SER A 85 2.93 -0.87 -4.29
CA SER A 85 2.67 -2.21 -4.83
C SER A 85 2.19 -3.12 -3.72
N VAL A 86 1.14 -3.90 -3.98
CA VAL A 86 0.64 -4.93 -3.07
C VAL A 86 0.66 -6.28 -3.77
N PHE A 87 1.17 -7.29 -3.07
CA PHE A 87 1.23 -8.67 -3.56
C PHE A 87 0.52 -9.60 -2.60
N LYS A 88 -0.21 -10.56 -3.15
CA LYS A 88 -0.76 -11.75 -2.50
C LYS A 88 0.17 -12.94 -2.78
N PRO A 89 1.25 -13.16 -2.00
CA PRO A 89 2.25 -14.19 -2.29
C PRO A 89 1.75 -15.65 -2.16
N LYS A 90 0.55 -15.86 -1.60
CA LYS A 90 0.03 -17.20 -1.27
C LYS A 90 -1.30 -17.53 -1.98
N ILE A 91 -1.78 -16.67 -2.87
CA ILE A 91 -3.10 -16.88 -3.52
C ILE A 91 -3.05 -17.95 -4.61
N ILE A 92 -1.95 -18.02 -5.38
CA ILE A 92 -1.73 -19.03 -6.42
C ILE A 92 -0.45 -19.79 -6.11
N LYS A 93 -0.50 -21.12 -6.19
CA LYS A 93 0.66 -22.00 -5.97
C LYS A 93 1.74 -21.65 -7.02
N LYS A 94 2.99 -21.46 -6.57
CA LYS A 94 4.16 -21.11 -7.40
C LYS A 94 4.09 -19.75 -8.14
N ALA A 95 3.11 -18.88 -7.86
CA ALA A 95 3.03 -17.55 -8.46
C ALA A 95 2.86 -16.44 -7.41
N ARG A 96 3.26 -15.22 -7.75
CA ARG A 96 3.05 -14.02 -6.94
C ARG A 96 2.21 -13.03 -7.73
N VAL A 97 0.95 -12.90 -7.33
CA VAL A 97 0.03 -11.93 -7.95
C VAL A 97 0.04 -10.64 -7.16
N GLY A 98 0.00 -9.51 -7.84
CA GLY A 98 -0.07 -8.20 -7.20
C GLY A 98 -0.40 -7.10 -8.19
N ALA A 99 -0.79 -5.95 -7.65
CA ALA A 99 -1.04 -4.74 -8.41
C ALA A 99 -0.08 -3.64 -7.96
N SER A 100 0.12 -2.63 -8.81
CA SER A 100 0.93 -1.46 -8.49
C SER A 100 0.29 -0.19 -9.04
N LEU A 101 0.38 0.88 -8.26
CA LEU A 101 -0.06 2.22 -8.63
C LEU A 101 1.15 3.16 -8.53
N LYS A 102 1.25 4.09 -9.49
CA LYS A 102 2.24 5.18 -9.48
C LYS A 102 1.50 6.49 -9.70
N LYS A 103 1.68 7.45 -8.80
CA LYS A 103 1.15 8.82 -8.93
C LYS A 103 2.25 9.85 -8.74
N ASN A 104 2.25 10.84 -9.62
CA ASN A 104 2.98 12.09 -9.46
C ASN A 104 1.96 13.15 -9.03
N PHE A 105 2.22 13.83 -7.93
CA PHE A 105 1.38 14.93 -7.41
C PHE A 105 1.99 16.31 -7.66
N LYS A 106 3.24 16.36 -8.12
CA LYS A 106 3.82 17.58 -8.67
C LYS A 106 3.19 17.84 -10.04
N THR A 107 2.38 18.88 -10.10
CA THR A 107 1.98 19.56 -11.33
C THR A 107 3.13 20.43 -11.83
#